data_AF-V9IGA4-F1
#
_entry.id   AF-V9IGA4-F1
#
_cell.length_a   1.000
_cell.length_b   1.000
_cell.length_c   1.000
_cell.angle_alpha   90.00
_cell.angle_beta   90.00
_cell.angle_gamma   90.00
#
_symmetry.space_group_name_H-M   'P 1'
#
loop_
_entity.id
_entity.type
_entity.pdbx_description
1 polymer ?
#
loop_
_entity_poly.entity_id
_entity_poly.type
_entity_poly.pdbx_seq_one_letter_code
_entity_poly.pdbx_strand_id
1 'polypeptide(L)'
;MPLACHIQAIRNELGNVASIFESNYSQPSVSISENLISTIQLFAQATYTKEFGTEPDEDDDRVPLLAWKSTAYSIHAIEFLLRDMDKPLLGALSSRQRDSLEGLARISAVLGSKCQLRTGTKVTWADRDSIQNNALSLLTLLLKNPHEGPSILDWDPFGVLVPLINSFPSLFCTSFKAAPSIITGGIFEFYALQLIFISLIVKILLISDFNEEMDVDNPETTENTFSEFILTLAQVLNINIGTQTAANIWRRVTKASLPFLRCCALYFHYISDVPAPEELTKIDGATYENICAYLGLPTTCDELIKPNLDIIIKLINIWKSHPTIQLHLSGASTMTIIREPLKVNKLVELPEDYSELINMISSFTCPNSVREDSKTPTLCLVCGEMLCSQSYCCQFELNDAMVGACTYHASKCGAGVGLYLRIRECEILFLRISNRGSFACPPYLDEYGETDQGLRRGNPLRLCYDKYRQLNQMWLGHGLYESISRAIESSSSPMSTRWQHL
;
A
#
# COMPACT_ATOMS: atom_id res chain seq x y z
N MET A 1 -27.59 1.27 -23.53
CA MET A 1 -28.67 0.34 -23.13
C MET A 1 -28.47 0.05 -21.66
N PRO A 2 -29.47 0.26 -20.79
CA PRO A 2 -29.37 -0.12 -19.39
C PRO A 2 -29.02 -1.62 -19.35
N LEU A 3 -27.98 -2.01 -18.62
CA LEU A 3 -27.54 -3.39 -18.54
C LEU A 3 -28.76 -4.26 -18.20
N ALA A 4 -29.01 -5.27 -19.03
CA ALA A 4 -30.04 -6.26 -18.77
C ALA A 4 -29.86 -6.75 -17.33
N CYS A 5 -30.92 -6.64 -16.51
CA CYS A 5 -30.90 -6.91 -15.08
C CYS A 5 -30.03 -8.14 -14.78
N HIS A 6 -28.85 -7.94 -14.18
CA HIS A 6 -27.85 -8.99 -13.95
C HIS A 6 -28.44 -10.22 -13.26
N ILE A 7 -29.46 -9.99 -12.44
CA ILE A 7 -30.22 -11.01 -11.74
C ILE A 7 -31.02 -11.93 -12.65
N GLN A 8 -31.52 -11.46 -13.80
CA GLN A 8 -32.19 -12.38 -14.73
C GLN A 8 -31.20 -13.38 -15.32
N ALA A 9 -29.97 -12.96 -15.61
CA ALA A 9 -28.90 -13.86 -16.03
C ALA A 9 -28.51 -14.82 -14.88
N ILE A 10 -28.37 -14.31 -13.66
CA ILE A 10 -28.08 -15.13 -12.47
C ILE A 10 -29.20 -16.13 -12.17
N ARG A 11 -30.47 -15.73 -12.31
CA ARG A 11 -31.64 -16.62 -12.17
C ARG A 11 -31.64 -17.73 -13.20
N ASN A 12 -31.27 -17.40 -14.45
CA ASN A 12 -31.19 -18.38 -15.52
C ASN A 12 -30.07 -19.41 -15.25
N GLU A 13 -28.94 -18.98 -14.67
CA GLU A 13 -27.82 -19.86 -14.31
C GLU A 13 -28.08 -20.69 -13.05
N LEU A 14 -28.60 -20.08 -11.98
CA LEU A 14 -28.81 -20.74 -10.67
C LEU A 14 -30.11 -21.54 -10.61
N GLY A 15 -31.04 -21.35 -11.55
CA GLY A 15 -32.33 -22.02 -11.59
C GLY A 15 -33.09 -21.91 -10.27
N ASN A 16 -33.46 -23.05 -9.68
CA ASN A 16 -34.23 -23.11 -8.44
C ASN A 16 -33.49 -22.57 -7.20
N VAL A 17 -32.16 -22.48 -7.24
CA VAL A 17 -31.34 -21.97 -6.12
C VAL A 17 -31.30 -20.44 -6.11
N ALA A 18 -31.71 -19.80 -7.21
CA ALA A 18 -31.68 -18.34 -7.35
C ALA A 18 -32.50 -17.62 -6.27
N SER A 19 -33.63 -18.19 -5.84
CA SER A 19 -34.46 -17.60 -4.78
C SER A 19 -33.77 -17.60 -3.41
N ILE A 20 -33.05 -18.68 -3.09
CA ILE A 20 -32.24 -18.79 -1.86
C ILE A 20 -31.07 -17.80 -1.92
N PHE A 21 -30.38 -17.74 -3.05
CA PHE A 21 -29.32 -16.78 -3.31
C PHE A 21 -29.83 -15.35 -3.07
N GLU A 22 -30.91 -14.93 -3.74
CA GLU A 22 -31.48 -13.59 -3.59
C GLU A 22 -31.90 -13.27 -2.15
N SER A 23 -32.43 -14.25 -1.42
CA SER A 23 -32.82 -14.04 -0.01
C SER A 23 -31.61 -13.77 0.90
N ASN A 24 -30.45 -14.40 0.62
CA ASN A 24 -29.22 -14.17 1.38
C ASN A 24 -28.62 -12.78 1.12
N TYR A 25 -28.83 -12.23 -0.08
CA TYR A 25 -28.23 -10.94 -0.50
C TYR A 25 -29.22 -9.76 -0.49
N SER A 26 -30.46 -9.99 -0.08
CA SER A 26 -31.49 -8.94 0.11
C SER A 26 -31.61 -8.53 1.59
N GLN A 27 -30.49 -8.53 2.32
CA GLN A 27 -30.49 -8.17 3.75
C GLN A 27 -30.95 -6.73 3.99
N PRO A 28 -31.61 -6.44 5.14
CA PRO A 28 -32.06 -5.10 5.47
C PRO A 28 -30.89 -4.12 5.55
N SER A 29 -31.06 -2.94 4.94
CA SER A 29 -30.05 -1.89 4.96
C SER A 29 -29.76 -1.44 6.40
N VAL A 30 -28.49 -1.28 6.77
CA VAL A 30 -28.13 -0.73 8.08
C VAL A 30 -28.60 0.72 8.18
N SER A 31 -29.36 1.07 9.23
CA SER A 31 -29.76 2.45 9.50
C SER A 31 -28.60 3.21 10.14
N ILE A 32 -28.07 4.19 9.43
CA ILE A 32 -26.97 5.05 9.90
C ILE A 32 -27.53 6.47 10.05
N SER A 33 -27.08 7.21 11.07
CA SER A 33 -27.51 8.60 11.27
C SER A 33 -27.03 9.51 10.13
N GLU A 34 -27.82 10.54 9.80
CA GLU A 34 -27.44 11.49 8.73
C GLU A 34 -26.09 12.17 9.01
N ASN A 35 -25.78 12.43 10.29
CA ASN A 35 -24.49 13.01 10.70
C ASN A 35 -23.30 12.10 10.43
N LEU A 36 -23.47 10.77 10.57
CA LEU A 36 -22.38 9.84 10.26
C LEU A 36 -22.20 9.73 8.76
N ILE A 37 -23.30 9.72 7.98
CA ILE A 37 -23.26 9.73 6.52
C ILE A 37 -22.52 10.96 6.01
N SER A 38 -22.81 12.15 6.53
CA SER A 38 -22.10 13.38 6.14
C SER A 38 -20.61 13.33 6.50
N THR A 39 -20.26 12.74 7.65
CA THR A 39 -18.85 12.55 8.05
C THR A 39 -18.12 11.59 7.10
N ILE A 40 -18.76 10.49 6.71
CA ILE A 40 -18.22 9.53 5.74
C ILE A 40 -18.01 10.19 4.37
N GLN A 41 -18.99 10.98 3.93
CA GLN A 41 -18.91 11.73 2.68
C GLN A 41 -17.74 12.71 2.69
N LEU A 42 -17.58 13.48 3.77
CA LEU A 42 -16.44 14.39 3.92
C LEU A 42 -15.10 13.66 3.87
N PHE A 43 -15.00 12.48 4.50
CA PHE A 43 -13.79 11.66 4.43
C PHE A 43 -13.52 11.18 3.00
N ALA A 44 -14.50 10.58 2.32
CA ALA A 44 -14.34 10.08 0.96
C ALA A 44 -13.96 11.21 0.00
N GLN A 45 -14.60 12.37 0.13
CA GLN A 45 -14.28 13.55 -0.66
C GLN A 45 -12.88 14.12 -0.36
N ALA A 46 -12.45 14.08 0.90
CA ALA A 46 -11.10 14.47 1.26
C ALA A 46 -10.05 13.57 0.59
N THR A 47 -10.31 12.26 0.46
CA THR A 47 -9.40 11.36 -0.28
C THR A 47 -9.33 11.72 -1.77
N TYR A 48 -10.46 12.04 -2.39
CA TYR A 48 -10.52 12.44 -3.80
C TYR A 48 -9.80 13.76 -4.09
N THR A 49 -10.15 14.80 -3.33
CA THR A 49 -9.57 16.15 -3.49
C THR A 49 -8.08 16.16 -3.23
N LYS A 50 -7.61 15.34 -2.27
CA LYS A 50 -6.20 15.25 -1.95
C LYS A 50 -5.38 14.59 -3.06
N GLU A 51 -5.92 13.56 -3.71
CA GLU A 51 -5.26 12.83 -4.78
C GLU A 51 -5.13 13.67 -6.06
N PHE A 52 -6.22 14.31 -6.49
CA PHE A 52 -6.23 15.07 -7.74
C PHE A 52 -5.85 16.55 -7.59
N GLY A 53 -5.77 17.06 -6.35
CA GLY A 53 -5.52 18.48 -6.10
C GLY A 53 -6.65 19.38 -6.62
N THR A 54 -7.87 18.84 -6.74
CA THR A 54 -9.05 19.54 -7.27
C THR A 54 -10.04 19.89 -6.17
N GLU A 55 -10.97 20.77 -6.50
CA GLU A 55 -12.13 21.05 -5.65
C GLU A 55 -13.00 19.78 -5.44
N PRO A 56 -13.78 19.74 -4.34
CA PRO A 56 -14.76 18.68 -4.11
C PRO A 56 -15.75 18.55 -5.27
N ASP A 57 -15.81 17.37 -5.88
CA ASP A 57 -16.86 16.95 -6.79
C ASP A 57 -17.59 15.75 -6.16
N GLU A 58 -18.80 15.99 -5.64
CA GLU A 58 -19.62 14.97 -4.99
C GLU A 58 -20.26 13.99 -5.98
N ASP A 59 -20.27 14.35 -7.27
CA ASP A 59 -20.89 13.57 -8.35
C ASP A 59 -19.86 12.69 -9.09
N ASP A 60 -18.57 12.74 -8.72
CA ASP A 60 -17.53 11.97 -9.38
C ASP A 60 -17.53 10.49 -8.95
N ASP A 61 -17.72 9.61 -9.92
CA ASP A 61 -17.80 8.15 -9.76
C ASP A 61 -16.54 7.51 -9.15
N ARG A 62 -15.42 8.23 -9.09
CA ARG A 62 -14.13 7.76 -8.56
C ARG A 62 -14.02 7.96 -7.05
N VAL A 63 -14.90 8.74 -6.42
CA VAL A 63 -14.83 9.05 -4.97
C VAL A 63 -14.78 7.77 -4.09
N PRO A 64 -15.67 6.77 -4.24
CA PRO A 64 -15.60 5.55 -3.42
C PRO A 64 -14.35 4.73 -3.71
N LEU A 65 -13.92 4.68 -4.98
CA LEU A 65 -12.75 3.92 -5.40
C LEU A 65 -11.49 4.45 -4.71
N LEU A 66 -11.32 5.78 -4.64
CA LEU A 66 -10.19 6.41 -3.97
C LEU A 66 -10.23 6.23 -2.46
N ALA A 67 -11.41 6.26 -1.84
CA ALA A 67 -11.54 5.97 -0.42
C ALA A 67 -11.16 4.52 -0.10
N TRP A 68 -11.55 3.56 -0.94
CA TRP A 68 -11.12 2.15 -0.82
C TRP A 68 -9.61 1.99 -1.04
N LYS A 69 -9.04 2.64 -2.05
CA LYS A 69 -7.59 2.63 -2.30
C LYS A 69 -6.81 3.27 -1.16
N SER A 70 -7.31 4.37 -0.59
CA SER A 70 -6.72 5.03 0.59
C SER A 70 -6.77 4.15 1.83
N THR A 71 -7.85 3.39 2.00
CA THR A 71 -7.97 2.38 3.07
C THR A 71 -6.92 1.27 2.89
N ALA A 72 -6.80 0.74 1.67
CA ALA A 72 -5.82 -0.28 1.36
C ALA A 72 -4.37 0.21 1.60
N TYR A 73 -4.05 1.40 1.11
CA TYR A 73 -2.75 2.04 1.32
C TYR A 73 -2.43 2.25 2.80
N SER A 74 -3.40 2.72 3.59
CA SER A 74 -3.22 2.96 5.03
C SER A 74 -2.89 1.66 5.78
N ILE A 75 -3.51 0.55 5.39
CA ILE A 75 -3.23 -0.78 5.97
C ILE A 75 -1.85 -1.28 5.53
N HIS A 76 -1.48 -1.10 4.25
CA HIS A 76 -0.12 -1.41 3.79
C HIS A 76 0.95 -0.63 4.57
N ALA A 77 0.73 0.67 4.81
CA ALA A 77 1.66 1.51 5.55
C ALA A 77 1.82 1.03 7.00
N ILE A 78 0.72 0.64 7.66
CA ILE A 78 0.78 0.03 9.00
C ILE A 78 1.49 -1.32 8.97
N GLU A 79 1.21 -2.18 8.00
CA GLU A 79 1.88 -3.48 7.87
C GLU A 79 3.39 -3.31 7.71
N PHE A 80 3.83 -2.40 6.82
CA PHE A 80 5.24 -2.06 6.62
C PHE A 80 5.89 -1.57 7.90
N LEU A 81 5.24 -0.68 8.64
CA LEU A 81 5.75 -0.17 9.91
C LEU A 81 5.88 -1.27 10.96
N LEU A 82 4.87 -2.14 11.10
CA LEU A 82 4.93 -3.26 12.04
C LEU A 82 6.05 -4.26 11.69
N ARG A 83 6.24 -4.51 10.40
CA ARG A 83 7.28 -5.41 9.89
C ARG A 83 8.69 -4.83 10.03
N ASP A 84 8.88 -3.53 9.82
CA ASP A 84 10.17 -2.85 10.05
C ASP A 84 10.55 -2.78 11.55
N MET A 85 9.54 -2.70 12.41
CA MET A 85 9.72 -2.60 13.86
C MET A 85 9.76 -3.96 14.57
N ASP A 86 9.64 -5.09 13.85
CA ASP A 86 9.54 -6.45 14.39
C ASP A 86 8.44 -6.58 15.48
N LYS A 87 7.28 -5.95 15.21
CA LYS A 87 6.14 -5.90 16.13
C LYS A 87 5.05 -6.93 15.79
N PRO A 88 4.31 -7.43 16.80
CA PRO A 88 3.17 -8.31 16.57
C PRO A 88 2.09 -7.63 15.74
N LEU A 89 1.37 -8.42 14.94
CA LEU A 89 0.40 -7.91 13.96
C LEU A 89 -0.79 -7.20 14.63
N LEU A 90 -1.39 -7.84 15.63
CA LEU A 90 -2.58 -7.32 16.34
C LEU A 90 -2.30 -6.92 17.79
N GLY A 91 -1.05 -7.09 18.28
CA GLY A 91 -0.68 -6.85 19.68
C GLY A 91 0.02 -5.52 19.98
N ALA A 92 0.49 -4.78 18.97
CA ALA A 92 1.36 -3.61 19.18
C ALA A 92 0.85 -2.30 18.57
N LEU A 93 -0.39 -2.29 18.07
CA LEU A 93 -1.04 -1.09 17.56
C LEU A 93 -1.37 -0.14 18.72
N SER A 94 -0.98 1.13 18.60
CA SER A 94 -1.43 2.19 19.51
C SER A 94 -2.95 2.36 19.47
N SER A 95 -3.56 2.93 20.51
CA SER A 95 -5.01 3.22 20.51
C SER A 95 -5.44 4.00 19.27
N ARG A 96 -4.70 5.07 18.94
CA ARG A 96 -4.95 5.88 17.74
C ARG A 96 -4.93 5.05 16.45
N GLN A 97 -3.96 4.15 16.29
CA GLN A 97 -3.88 3.29 15.10
C GLN A 97 -5.04 2.31 15.04
N ARG A 98 -5.41 1.68 16.17
CA ARG A 98 -6.56 0.75 16.22
C ARG A 98 -7.85 1.46 15.86
N ASP A 99 -8.14 2.58 16.51
CA ASP A 99 -9.38 3.34 16.29
C ASP A 99 -9.45 3.87 14.84
N SER A 100 -8.31 4.27 14.28
CA SER A 100 -8.23 4.74 12.89
C SER A 100 -8.44 3.60 11.89
N LEU A 101 -7.82 2.43 12.10
CA LEU A 101 -8.00 1.26 11.24
C LEU A 101 -9.42 0.72 11.30
N GLU A 102 -9.99 0.66 12.50
CA GLU A 102 -11.39 0.29 12.70
C GLU A 102 -12.32 1.23 11.93
N GLY A 103 -12.12 2.54 12.09
CA GLY A 103 -12.87 3.57 11.36
C GLY A 103 -12.73 3.41 9.84
N LEU A 104 -11.51 3.31 9.32
CA LEU A 104 -11.26 3.18 7.88
C LEU A 104 -11.87 1.90 7.29
N ALA A 105 -11.69 0.75 7.95
CA ALA A 105 -12.27 -0.51 7.51
C ALA A 105 -13.81 -0.41 7.46
N ARG A 106 -14.44 0.08 8.53
CA ARG A 106 -15.91 0.21 8.58
C ARG A 106 -16.46 1.25 7.62
N ILE A 107 -15.75 2.36 7.42
CA ILE A 107 -16.09 3.35 6.38
C ILE A 107 -16.07 2.68 5.00
N SER A 108 -15.00 1.92 4.69
CA SER A 108 -14.88 1.23 3.40
C SER A 108 -16.07 0.29 3.12
N ALA A 109 -16.52 -0.45 4.14
CA ALA A 109 -17.69 -1.35 4.10
C ALA A 109 -19.01 -0.62 3.86
N VAL A 110 -19.21 0.53 4.52
CA VAL A 110 -20.42 1.34 4.38
C VAL A 110 -20.50 2.00 3.00
N LEU A 111 -19.37 2.46 2.45
CA LEU A 111 -19.32 3.12 1.14
C LEU A 111 -19.92 2.25 0.02
N GLY A 112 -19.69 0.94 0.05
CA GLY A 112 -20.24 -0.02 -0.92
C GLY A 112 -21.73 -0.35 -0.72
N SER A 113 -22.22 -0.19 0.51
CA SER A 113 -23.61 -0.52 0.87
C SER A 113 -24.58 0.65 0.71
N LYS A 114 -24.14 1.91 0.80
CA LYS A 114 -25.04 3.08 0.87
C LYS A 114 -25.05 3.94 -0.41
N CYS A 115 -25.27 3.32 -1.56
CA CYS A 115 -25.55 4.02 -2.82
C CYS A 115 -27.04 3.97 -3.15
N GLN A 116 -27.68 5.13 -3.20
CA GLN A 116 -29.12 5.26 -3.50
C GLN A 116 -29.33 5.89 -4.88
N LEU A 117 -30.36 5.45 -5.60
CA LEU A 117 -30.72 5.95 -6.93
C LEU A 117 -31.03 7.46 -6.90
N ARG A 118 -30.60 8.18 -7.96
CA ARG A 118 -30.76 9.63 -8.24
C ARG A 118 -32.17 10.25 -8.13
N THR A 119 -33.19 9.51 -7.72
CA THR A 119 -34.59 9.97 -7.66
C THR A 119 -35.02 10.56 -6.32
N GLY A 120 -34.13 10.61 -5.32
CA GLY A 120 -34.36 11.27 -4.02
C GLY A 120 -33.44 12.48 -3.81
N THR A 121 -33.92 13.51 -3.12
CA THR A 121 -33.24 14.81 -2.91
C THR A 121 -32.00 14.80 -1.99
N LYS A 122 -31.35 13.65 -1.77
CA LYS A 122 -30.07 13.54 -1.05
C LYS A 122 -29.26 12.39 -1.68
N VAL A 123 -28.40 12.71 -2.64
CA VAL A 123 -27.49 11.73 -3.26
C VAL A 123 -26.32 11.49 -2.31
N THR A 124 -26.08 10.22 -1.95
CA THR A 124 -24.90 9.80 -1.19
C THR A 124 -23.77 9.46 -2.17
N TRP A 125 -22.56 10.00 -1.93
CA TRP A 125 -21.20 9.87 -2.54
C TRP A 125 -20.90 9.10 -3.85
N ALA A 126 -21.77 8.23 -4.38
CA ALA A 126 -21.69 7.69 -5.74
C ALA A 126 -23.03 7.06 -6.16
N ASP A 127 -23.28 7.07 -7.47
CA ASP A 127 -24.41 6.34 -8.04
C ASP A 127 -24.17 4.82 -7.95
N ARG A 128 -25.28 4.09 -7.87
CA ARG A 128 -25.26 2.63 -7.79
C ARG A 128 -24.63 2.00 -9.04
N ASP A 129 -24.92 2.55 -10.21
CA ASP A 129 -24.38 2.07 -11.48
C ASP A 129 -22.85 2.19 -11.51
N SER A 130 -22.30 3.24 -10.89
CA SER A 130 -20.86 3.48 -10.79
C SER A 130 -20.15 2.44 -9.94
N ILE A 131 -20.74 2.06 -8.80
CA ILE A 131 -20.21 0.96 -7.97
C ILE A 131 -20.30 -0.38 -8.71
N GLN A 132 -21.39 -0.65 -9.43
CA GLN A 132 -21.52 -1.87 -10.24
C GLN A 132 -20.47 -1.93 -11.35
N ASN A 133 -20.24 -0.81 -12.04
CA ASN A 133 -19.20 -0.70 -13.07
C ASN A 133 -17.80 -0.92 -12.49
N ASN A 134 -17.51 -0.42 -11.29
CA ASN A 134 -16.26 -0.69 -10.59
C ASN A 134 -16.09 -2.19 -10.30
N ALA A 135 -17.13 -2.85 -9.77
CA ALA A 135 -17.10 -4.30 -9.51
C ALA A 135 -16.87 -5.11 -10.81
N LEU A 136 -17.61 -4.79 -11.88
CA LEU A 136 -17.46 -5.45 -13.18
C LEU A 136 -16.09 -5.22 -13.81
N SER A 137 -15.53 -4.02 -13.65
CA SER A 137 -14.19 -3.69 -14.16
C SER A 137 -13.12 -4.50 -13.45
N LEU A 138 -13.20 -4.63 -12.11
CA LEU A 138 -12.27 -5.44 -11.32
C LEU A 138 -12.40 -6.94 -11.60
N LEU A 139 -13.62 -7.45 -11.77
CA LEU A 139 -13.84 -8.84 -12.18
C LEU A 139 -13.35 -9.10 -13.60
N THR A 140 -13.56 -8.16 -14.52
CA THR A 140 -13.04 -8.25 -15.89
C THR A 140 -11.52 -8.27 -15.89
N LEU A 141 -10.90 -7.44 -15.06
CA LEU A 141 -9.46 -7.44 -14.85
C LEU A 141 -8.95 -8.82 -14.40
N LEU A 142 -9.56 -9.39 -13.35
CA LEU A 142 -9.13 -10.67 -12.78
C LEU A 142 -9.46 -11.88 -13.66
N LEU A 143 -10.64 -11.93 -14.27
CA LEU A 143 -11.16 -13.12 -14.95
C LEU A 143 -10.90 -13.13 -16.45
N LYS A 144 -10.73 -11.96 -17.08
CA LYS A 144 -10.47 -11.84 -18.53
C LYS A 144 -9.11 -11.22 -18.87
N ASN A 145 -8.54 -10.41 -17.97
CA ASN A 145 -7.28 -9.68 -18.12
C ASN A 145 -7.04 -9.15 -19.56
N PRO A 146 -7.81 -8.13 -19.98
CA PRO A 146 -7.72 -7.61 -21.35
C PRO A 146 -6.30 -7.08 -21.65
N HIS A 147 -5.85 -7.26 -22.89
CA HIS A 147 -4.48 -6.93 -23.33
C HIS A 147 -4.12 -5.44 -23.25
N GLU A 148 -5.11 -4.55 -23.29
CA GLU A 148 -4.92 -3.09 -23.17
C GLU A 148 -4.78 -2.63 -21.70
N GLY A 149 -5.06 -3.51 -20.74
CA GLY A 149 -5.05 -3.21 -19.31
C GLY A 149 -3.75 -3.60 -18.60
N PRO A 150 -3.70 -3.39 -17.28
CA PRO A 150 -2.58 -3.84 -16.45
C PRO A 150 -2.55 -5.36 -16.37
N SER A 151 -1.35 -5.94 -16.41
CA SER A 151 -1.12 -7.37 -16.28
C SER A 151 -1.10 -7.81 -14.81
N ILE A 152 -1.15 -9.11 -14.54
CA ILE A 152 -0.98 -9.66 -13.19
C ILE A 152 0.30 -9.19 -12.48
N LEU A 153 1.34 -8.80 -13.23
CA LEU A 153 2.61 -8.29 -12.68
C LEU A 153 2.45 -6.87 -12.11
N ASP A 154 1.49 -6.11 -12.61
CA ASP A 154 1.21 -4.72 -12.23
C ASP A 154 0.20 -4.60 -11.08
N TRP A 155 -0.53 -5.68 -10.79
CA TRP A 155 -1.58 -5.66 -9.78
C TRP A 155 -0.98 -5.59 -8.37
N ASP A 156 -1.52 -4.67 -7.57
CA ASP A 156 -1.46 -4.72 -6.11
C ASP A 156 -2.63 -5.60 -5.61
N PRO A 157 -2.38 -6.83 -5.14
CA PRO A 157 -3.44 -7.77 -4.79
C PRO A 157 -4.37 -7.24 -3.68
N PHE A 158 -3.82 -6.61 -2.64
CA PHE A 158 -4.64 -6.10 -1.53
C PHE A 158 -5.37 -4.82 -1.94
N GLY A 159 -4.71 -3.93 -2.68
CA GLY A 159 -5.36 -2.77 -3.29
C GLY A 159 -6.43 -3.12 -4.33
N VAL A 160 -6.44 -4.32 -4.90
CA VAL A 160 -7.54 -4.84 -5.74
C VAL A 160 -8.63 -5.49 -4.88
N LEU A 161 -8.26 -6.21 -3.83
CA LEU A 161 -9.18 -6.91 -2.93
C LEU A 161 -10.16 -5.95 -2.26
N VAL A 162 -9.68 -4.87 -1.65
CA VAL A 162 -10.52 -3.94 -0.88
C VAL A 162 -11.62 -3.32 -1.76
N PRO A 163 -11.33 -2.69 -2.92
CA PRO A 163 -12.38 -2.22 -3.82
C PRO A 163 -13.30 -3.34 -4.33
N LEU A 164 -12.77 -4.54 -4.61
CA LEU A 164 -13.57 -5.64 -5.14
C LEU A 164 -14.63 -6.08 -4.13
N ILE A 165 -14.24 -6.46 -2.91
CA ILE A 165 -15.20 -6.99 -1.92
C ILE A 165 -16.25 -5.95 -1.50
N ASN A 166 -15.89 -4.66 -1.50
CA ASN A 166 -16.84 -3.59 -1.15
C ASN A 166 -17.80 -3.26 -2.29
N SER A 167 -17.38 -3.40 -3.55
CA SER A 167 -18.25 -3.14 -4.70
C SER A 167 -19.07 -4.36 -5.15
N PHE A 168 -18.59 -5.57 -4.88
CA PHE A 168 -19.19 -6.83 -5.35
C PHE A 168 -20.67 -7.03 -4.92
N PRO A 169 -21.10 -6.73 -3.67
CA PRO A 169 -22.50 -6.86 -3.26
C PRO A 169 -23.50 -6.06 -4.12
N SER A 170 -23.04 -4.98 -4.78
CA SER A 170 -23.89 -4.15 -5.63
C SER A 170 -24.43 -4.89 -6.86
N LEU A 171 -23.73 -5.94 -7.31
CA LEU A 171 -24.12 -6.77 -8.47
C LEU A 171 -25.32 -7.68 -8.17
N PHE A 172 -25.54 -8.04 -6.90
CA PHE A 172 -26.57 -8.99 -6.49
C PHE A 172 -27.82 -8.33 -5.89
N CYS A 173 -27.76 -7.03 -5.58
CA CYS A 173 -28.90 -6.34 -4.99
C CYS A 173 -30.08 -6.30 -6.00
N THR A 174 -31.20 -6.94 -5.69
CA THR A 174 -32.31 -7.12 -6.65
C THR A 174 -33.33 -6.01 -6.67
N SER A 175 -33.45 -5.28 -5.56
CA SER A 175 -34.46 -4.25 -5.38
C SER A 175 -33.83 -2.87 -5.55
N PHE A 176 -34.45 -2.02 -6.36
CA PHE A 176 -34.08 -0.60 -6.47
C PHE A 176 -34.25 0.18 -5.16
N LYS A 177 -34.98 -0.38 -4.19
CA LYS A 177 -35.20 0.21 -2.86
C LYS A 177 -34.29 -0.37 -1.77
N ALA A 178 -33.60 -1.49 -2.04
CA ALA A 178 -32.73 -2.12 -1.06
C ALA A 178 -31.28 -1.64 -1.26
N ALA A 179 -30.57 -1.50 -0.15
CA ALA A 179 -29.12 -1.28 -0.15
C ALA A 179 -28.39 -2.61 -0.41
N PRO A 180 -27.23 -2.61 -1.09
CA PRO A 180 -26.33 -3.76 -1.07
C PRO A 180 -25.94 -4.17 0.36
N SER A 181 -25.72 -5.47 0.58
CA SER A 181 -25.28 -5.99 1.87
C SER A 181 -23.90 -5.46 2.26
N ILE A 182 -23.70 -5.20 3.55
CA ILE A 182 -22.38 -4.85 4.10
C ILE A 182 -21.51 -6.11 4.15
N ILE A 183 -20.22 -5.95 3.87
CA ILE A 183 -19.25 -7.03 4.02
C ILE A 183 -19.11 -7.42 5.49
N THR A 184 -19.09 -8.73 5.78
CA THR A 184 -18.96 -9.24 7.16
C THR A 184 -17.98 -10.41 7.25
N GLY A 185 -17.23 -10.68 6.18
CA GLY A 185 -16.34 -11.84 6.10
C GLY A 185 -17.09 -13.13 5.78
N GLY A 186 -18.14 -13.02 4.96
CA GLY A 186 -18.92 -14.15 4.48
C GLY A 186 -18.27 -14.91 3.32
N ILE A 187 -19.10 -15.71 2.64
CA ILE A 187 -18.67 -16.65 1.61
C ILE A 187 -18.11 -15.94 0.37
N PHE A 188 -18.67 -14.81 -0.03
CA PHE A 188 -18.19 -14.12 -1.24
C PHE A 188 -16.84 -13.43 -1.00
N GLU A 189 -16.65 -12.84 0.19
CA GLU A 189 -15.37 -12.25 0.58
C GLU A 189 -14.29 -13.34 0.63
N PHE A 190 -14.65 -14.53 1.13
CA PHE A 190 -13.76 -15.68 1.14
C PHE A 190 -13.33 -16.11 -0.27
N TYR A 191 -14.25 -16.27 -1.22
CA TYR A 191 -13.89 -16.63 -2.59
C TYR A 191 -13.15 -15.51 -3.34
N ALA A 192 -13.47 -14.24 -3.08
CA ALA A 192 -12.73 -13.11 -3.61
C ALA A 192 -11.29 -13.07 -3.09
N LEU A 193 -11.11 -13.32 -1.79
CA LEU A 193 -9.80 -13.47 -1.15
C LEU A 193 -9.02 -14.63 -1.77
N GLN A 194 -9.65 -15.79 -1.97
CA GLN A 194 -9.01 -16.94 -2.62
C GLN A 194 -8.58 -16.63 -4.05
N LEU A 195 -9.43 -16.00 -4.86
CA LEU A 195 -9.12 -15.63 -6.25
C LEU A 195 -7.88 -14.72 -6.32
N ILE A 196 -7.83 -13.72 -5.45
CA ILE A 196 -6.71 -12.77 -5.40
C ILE A 196 -5.46 -13.40 -4.80
N PHE A 197 -5.61 -14.30 -3.83
CA PHE A 197 -4.48 -15.03 -3.28
C PHE A 197 -3.85 -15.95 -4.34
N ILE A 198 -4.67 -16.64 -5.15
CA ILE A 198 -4.19 -17.45 -6.27
C ILE A 198 -3.48 -16.58 -7.32
N SER A 199 -4.00 -15.38 -7.63
CA SER A 199 -3.33 -14.47 -8.56
C SER A 199 -1.97 -14.00 -8.02
N LEU A 200 -1.86 -13.73 -6.72
CA LEU A 200 -0.59 -13.43 -6.07
C LEU A 200 0.39 -14.61 -6.12
N ILE A 201 -0.08 -15.85 -5.87
CA ILE A 201 0.77 -17.05 -6.01
C ILE A 201 1.35 -17.13 -7.43
N VAL A 202 0.51 -16.94 -8.45
CA VAL A 202 0.97 -16.94 -9.86
C VAL A 202 1.95 -15.80 -10.13
N LYS A 203 1.70 -14.59 -9.63
CA LYS A 203 2.62 -13.45 -9.71
C LYS A 203 3.99 -13.79 -9.10
N ILE A 204 4.00 -14.37 -7.90
CA ILE A 204 5.25 -14.79 -7.21
C ILE A 204 6.00 -15.82 -8.05
N LEU A 205 5.31 -16.84 -8.57
CA LEU A 205 5.93 -17.86 -9.41
C LEU A 205 6.57 -17.25 -10.66
N LEU A 206 5.86 -16.33 -11.33
CA LEU A 206 6.35 -15.66 -12.55
C LEU A 206 7.61 -14.81 -12.30
N ILE A 207 7.72 -14.15 -11.14
CA ILE A 207 8.81 -13.18 -10.85
C ILE A 207 9.99 -13.84 -10.13
N SER A 208 9.79 -15.02 -9.53
CA SER A 208 10.84 -15.71 -8.76
C SER A 208 11.93 -16.25 -9.67
N ASP A 209 13.19 -15.93 -9.35
CA ASP A 209 14.35 -16.59 -9.96
C ASP A 209 14.72 -17.85 -9.17
N PHE A 210 14.43 -19.02 -9.73
CA PHE A 210 14.68 -20.32 -9.09
C PHE A 210 16.12 -20.83 -9.23
N ASN A 211 16.98 -20.10 -9.95
CA ASN A 211 18.40 -20.44 -10.11
C ASN A 211 19.27 -19.94 -8.96
N GLU A 212 18.81 -18.95 -8.18
CA GLU A 212 19.51 -18.51 -6.96
C GLU A 212 19.35 -19.57 -5.87
N GLU A 213 20.47 -20.14 -5.40
CA GLU A 213 20.50 -21.00 -4.21
C GLU A 213 20.10 -20.15 -2.99
N MET A 214 19.06 -20.56 -2.28
CA MET A 214 18.68 -19.88 -1.03
C MET A 214 19.69 -20.25 0.07
N ASP A 215 20.07 -19.27 0.90
CA ASP A 215 20.71 -19.55 2.19
C ASP A 215 19.82 -20.52 2.99
N VAL A 216 20.35 -21.73 3.18
CA VAL A 216 19.65 -22.84 3.84
C VAL A 216 19.80 -22.67 5.35
N ASP A 217 19.10 -21.68 5.91
CA ASP A 217 18.92 -21.63 7.36
C ASP A 217 17.82 -22.66 7.72
N ASN A 218 18.31 -23.74 8.34
CA ASN A 218 17.71 -25.02 8.75
C ASN A 218 17.64 -26.15 7.70
N PRO A 219 18.43 -27.23 7.89
CA PRO A 219 18.05 -28.55 7.42
C PRO A 219 16.96 -29.10 8.36
N GLU A 220 16.16 -30.04 7.88
CA GLU A 220 15.04 -30.69 8.57
C GLU A 220 13.68 -30.00 8.42
N THR A 221 13.05 -30.25 7.28
CA THR A 221 11.62 -30.59 7.29
C THR A 221 11.38 -31.63 6.21
N THR A 222 10.73 -32.70 6.64
CA THR A 222 10.26 -33.87 5.88
C THR A 222 9.80 -33.53 4.47
N GLU A 223 9.99 -34.47 3.53
CA GLU A 223 9.36 -34.48 2.21
C GLU A 223 7.85 -34.20 2.34
N ASN A 224 7.45 -32.93 2.28
CA ASN A 224 6.05 -32.55 2.36
C ASN A 224 5.42 -32.83 1.00
N THR A 225 4.85 -34.02 0.86
CA THR A 225 4.03 -34.47 -0.29
C THR A 225 2.82 -33.56 -0.56
N PHE A 226 2.47 -32.65 0.37
CA PHE A 226 1.31 -31.74 0.30
C PHE A 226 1.55 -30.46 -0.52
N SER A 227 2.53 -30.47 -1.43
CA SER A 227 2.87 -29.31 -2.27
C SER A 227 2.99 -29.65 -3.75
N GLU A 228 2.64 -30.86 -4.18
CA GLU A 228 2.86 -31.31 -5.56
C GLU A 228 2.10 -30.46 -6.59
N PHE A 229 0.91 -29.93 -6.23
CA PHE A 229 0.15 -29.08 -7.17
C PHE A 229 0.87 -27.77 -7.54
N ILE A 230 1.85 -27.32 -6.75
CA ILE A 230 2.66 -26.15 -7.11
C ILE A 230 3.51 -26.42 -8.37
N LEU A 231 3.97 -27.67 -8.53
CA LEU A 231 4.74 -28.08 -9.71
C LEU A 231 3.82 -28.07 -10.94
N THR A 232 2.58 -28.50 -10.80
CA THR A 232 1.58 -28.42 -11.88
C THR A 232 1.37 -26.96 -12.30
N LEU A 233 1.24 -26.02 -11.37
CA LEU A 233 1.10 -24.60 -11.72
C LEU A 233 2.33 -24.07 -12.47
N ALA A 234 3.52 -24.38 -11.96
CA ALA A 234 4.78 -23.95 -12.56
C ALA A 234 5.00 -24.55 -13.96
N GLN A 235 4.59 -25.81 -14.17
CA GLN A 235 4.56 -26.45 -15.50
C GLN A 235 3.60 -25.72 -16.45
N VAL A 236 2.37 -25.42 -16.02
CA VAL A 236 1.40 -24.68 -16.86
C VAL A 236 1.93 -23.29 -17.21
N LEU A 237 2.66 -22.64 -16.30
CA LEU A 237 3.29 -21.34 -16.53
C LEU A 237 4.53 -21.41 -17.45
N ASN A 238 5.07 -22.61 -17.73
CA ASN A 238 6.35 -22.82 -18.43
C ASN A 238 7.54 -22.13 -17.74
N ILE A 239 7.58 -22.11 -16.41
CA ILE A 239 8.70 -21.52 -15.67
C ILE A 239 9.82 -22.55 -15.52
N ASN A 240 11.08 -22.12 -15.65
CA ASN A 240 12.22 -22.97 -15.36
C ASN A 240 12.45 -23.04 -13.84
N ILE A 241 12.16 -24.20 -13.25
CA ILE A 241 12.25 -24.45 -11.81
C ILE A 241 13.64 -24.99 -11.42
N GLY A 242 14.48 -25.35 -12.39
CA GLY A 242 15.80 -25.93 -12.15
C GLY A 242 15.71 -27.23 -11.32
N THR A 243 16.50 -27.30 -10.24
CA THR A 243 16.55 -28.44 -9.31
C THR A 243 15.68 -28.26 -8.06
N GLN A 244 14.83 -27.23 -8.03
CA GLN A 244 14.04 -26.90 -6.84
C GLN A 244 12.94 -27.95 -6.58
N THR A 245 12.75 -28.32 -5.32
CA THR A 245 11.67 -29.21 -4.88
C THR A 245 10.36 -28.44 -4.71
N ALA A 246 9.23 -29.15 -4.76
CA ALA A 246 7.89 -28.57 -4.51
C ALA A 246 7.84 -27.82 -3.16
N ALA A 247 8.44 -28.39 -2.12
CA ALA A 247 8.49 -27.79 -0.79
C ALA A 247 9.28 -26.46 -0.76
N ASN A 248 10.41 -26.37 -1.48
CA ASN A 248 11.19 -25.13 -1.56
C ASN A 248 10.43 -24.02 -2.29
N ILE A 249 9.76 -24.36 -3.39
CA ILE A 249 8.92 -23.41 -4.15
C ILE A 249 7.78 -22.91 -3.25
N TRP A 250 7.08 -23.83 -2.57
CA TRP A 250 6.00 -23.47 -1.67
C TRP A 250 6.48 -22.58 -0.52
N ARG A 251 7.61 -22.91 0.12
CA ARG A 251 8.23 -22.08 1.17
C ARG A 251 8.53 -20.66 0.69
N ARG A 252 8.98 -20.49 -0.56
CA ARG A 252 9.20 -19.17 -1.16
C ARG A 252 7.89 -18.43 -1.36
N VAL A 253 6.86 -19.11 -1.86
CA VAL A 253 5.51 -18.55 -2.03
C VAL A 253 4.90 -18.13 -0.70
N THR A 254 4.97 -18.96 0.34
CA THR A 254 4.43 -18.61 1.67
C THR A 254 5.14 -17.39 2.25
N LYS A 255 6.47 -17.34 2.19
CA LYS A 255 7.26 -16.18 2.65
C LYS A 255 6.95 -14.90 1.87
N ALA A 256 6.85 -14.99 0.55
CA ALA A 256 6.56 -13.84 -0.31
C ALA A 256 5.12 -13.34 -0.19
N SER A 257 4.17 -14.22 0.12
CA SER A 257 2.75 -13.86 0.29
C SER A 257 2.41 -13.27 1.67
N LEU A 258 3.30 -13.41 2.65
CA LEU A 258 3.02 -13.05 4.04
C LEU A 258 2.60 -11.58 4.23
N PRO A 259 3.21 -10.57 3.58
CA PRO A 259 2.77 -9.17 3.73
C PRO A 259 1.31 -8.94 3.27
N PHE A 260 0.90 -9.60 2.19
CA PHE A 260 -0.47 -9.54 1.69
C PHE A 260 -1.45 -10.16 2.71
N LEU A 261 -1.11 -11.35 3.24
CA LEU A 261 -1.93 -12.03 4.23
C LEU A 261 -2.05 -11.23 5.54
N ARG A 262 -0.97 -10.58 5.98
CA ARG A 262 -0.97 -9.66 7.12
C ARG A 262 -1.92 -8.49 6.92
N CYS A 263 -1.94 -7.90 5.72
CA CYS A 263 -2.91 -6.84 5.38
C CYS A 263 -4.35 -7.34 5.39
N CYS A 264 -4.60 -8.54 4.85
CA CYS A 264 -5.94 -9.17 4.88
C CYS A 264 -6.40 -9.41 6.32
N ALA A 265 -5.54 -9.94 7.19
CA ALA A 265 -5.85 -10.17 8.60
C ALA A 265 -6.17 -8.86 9.33
N LEU A 266 -5.40 -7.79 9.10
CA LEU A 266 -5.71 -6.46 9.66
C LEU A 266 -7.08 -5.97 9.21
N TYR A 267 -7.38 -6.07 7.92
CA TYR A 267 -8.65 -5.59 7.37
C TYR A 267 -9.85 -6.38 7.90
N PHE A 268 -9.83 -7.71 7.77
CA PHE A 268 -10.94 -8.55 8.17
C PHE A 268 -11.15 -8.59 9.69
N HIS A 269 -10.10 -8.39 10.50
CA HIS A 269 -10.24 -8.23 11.95
C HIS A 269 -11.20 -7.09 12.32
N TYR A 270 -11.06 -5.93 11.68
CA TYR A 270 -11.89 -4.74 11.96
C TYR A 270 -13.25 -4.73 11.23
N ILE A 271 -13.43 -5.58 10.22
CA ILE A 271 -14.71 -5.77 9.52
C ILE A 271 -15.61 -6.77 10.24
N SER A 272 -15.05 -7.92 10.63
CA SER A 272 -15.81 -9.05 11.14
C SER A 272 -15.97 -9.06 12.66
N ASP A 273 -15.18 -8.24 13.37
CA ASP A 273 -15.05 -8.24 14.84
C ASP A 273 -14.67 -9.61 15.42
N VAL A 274 -14.16 -10.54 14.60
CA VAL A 274 -13.67 -11.84 15.07
C VAL A 274 -12.42 -11.59 15.92
N PRO A 275 -12.40 -12.03 17.19
CA PRO A 275 -11.29 -11.75 18.09
C PRO A 275 -9.98 -12.33 17.55
N ALA A 276 -8.90 -11.58 17.74
CA ALA A 276 -7.57 -12.02 17.33
C ALA A 276 -7.13 -13.25 18.15
N PRO A 277 -6.61 -14.31 17.51
CA PRO A 277 -5.93 -15.40 18.19
C PRO A 277 -4.73 -14.88 18.99
N GLU A 278 -4.40 -15.54 20.11
CA GLU A 278 -3.29 -15.12 20.96
C GLU A 278 -1.96 -15.07 20.21
N GLU A 279 -1.77 -15.98 19.25
CA GLU A 279 -0.59 -16.09 18.42
C GLU A 279 -0.34 -14.79 17.65
N LEU A 280 -1.37 -14.19 17.06
CA LEU A 280 -1.24 -12.95 16.27
C LEU A 280 -0.94 -11.71 17.12
N THR A 281 -1.06 -11.83 18.44
CA THR A 281 -0.73 -10.77 19.41
C THR A 281 0.72 -10.84 19.92
N LYS A 282 1.44 -11.94 19.64
CA LYS A 282 2.82 -12.18 20.09
C LYS A 282 3.82 -11.92 18.96
N ILE A 283 5.04 -11.52 19.32
CA ILE A 283 6.16 -11.34 18.35
C ILE A 283 6.38 -12.69 17.65
N ASP A 284 6.64 -12.66 16.34
CA ASP A 284 6.80 -13.83 15.47
C ASP A 284 5.62 -14.81 15.38
N GLY A 285 4.49 -14.53 16.06
CA GLY A 285 3.32 -15.40 16.02
C GLY A 285 2.44 -15.23 14.77
N ALA A 286 2.71 -14.22 13.95
CA ALA A 286 2.04 -13.98 12.68
C ALA A 286 2.66 -14.81 11.53
N THR A 287 2.73 -16.13 11.72
CA THR A 287 3.19 -17.09 10.71
C THR A 287 2.16 -17.29 9.61
N TYR A 288 2.57 -17.91 8.50
CA TYR A 288 1.67 -18.23 7.38
C TYR A 288 0.46 -19.06 7.85
N GLU A 289 0.72 -20.10 8.64
CA GLU A 289 -0.30 -21.03 9.12
C GLU A 289 -1.30 -20.35 10.04
N ASN A 290 -0.83 -19.52 10.98
CA ASN A 290 -1.69 -18.82 11.94
C ASN A 290 -2.57 -17.79 11.25
N ILE A 291 -2.04 -17.05 10.26
CA ILE A 291 -2.83 -16.08 9.50
C ILE A 291 -3.83 -16.78 8.59
N CYS A 292 -3.42 -17.85 7.88
CA CYS A 292 -4.34 -18.63 7.06
C CYS A 292 -5.48 -19.22 7.89
N ALA A 293 -5.18 -19.80 9.05
CA ALA A 293 -6.19 -20.31 9.98
C ALA A 293 -7.17 -19.21 10.42
N TYR A 294 -6.66 -18.01 10.76
CA TYR A 294 -7.50 -16.88 11.15
C TYR A 294 -8.41 -16.38 10.02
N LEU A 295 -7.90 -16.37 8.77
CA LEU A 295 -8.65 -15.98 7.57
C LEU A 295 -9.55 -17.10 7.03
N GLY A 296 -9.52 -18.29 7.62
CA GLY A 296 -10.22 -19.48 7.11
C GLY A 296 -9.62 -20.05 5.82
N LEU A 297 -8.42 -19.62 5.42
CA LEU A 297 -7.73 -20.12 4.23
C LEU A 297 -7.04 -21.46 4.51
N PRO A 298 -6.94 -22.36 3.51
CA PRO A 298 -6.13 -23.56 3.64
C PRO A 298 -4.65 -23.26 3.90
N THR A 299 -4.03 -24.06 4.76
CA THR A 299 -2.60 -23.92 5.12
C THR A 299 -1.68 -24.67 4.16
N THR A 300 -2.22 -25.61 3.38
CA THR A 300 -1.46 -26.39 2.40
C THR A 300 -1.77 -25.97 0.98
N CYS A 301 -0.78 -26.11 0.09
CA CYS A 301 -0.92 -25.82 -1.33
C CYS A 301 -2.01 -26.68 -1.98
N ASP A 302 -2.05 -27.96 -1.60
CA ASP A 302 -2.95 -28.93 -2.19
C ASP A 302 -4.41 -28.64 -1.85
N GLU A 303 -4.71 -28.31 -0.60
CA GLU A 303 -6.08 -27.93 -0.19
C GLU A 303 -6.54 -26.61 -0.83
N LEU A 304 -5.61 -25.70 -1.11
CA LEU A 304 -5.91 -24.43 -1.79
C LEU A 304 -6.21 -24.63 -3.28
N ILE A 305 -5.44 -25.48 -3.98
CA ILE A 305 -5.49 -25.60 -5.44
C ILE A 305 -6.42 -26.73 -5.89
N LYS A 306 -6.32 -27.92 -5.28
CA LYS A 306 -7.01 -29.14 -5.74
C LYS A 306 -8.51 -28.99 -5.94
N PRO A 307 -9.27 -28.30 -5.07
CA PRO A 307 -10.73 -28.17 -5.24
C PRO A 307 -11.14 -27.47 -6.54
N ASN A 308 -10.32 -26.54 -7.04
CA ASN A 308 -10.63 -25.67 -8.16
C ASN A 308 -9.59 -25.71 -9.29
N LEU A 309 -8.80 -26.79 -9.36
CA LEU A 309 -7.63 -26.90 -10.25
C LEU A 309 -7.95 -26.54 -11.71
N ASP A 310 -9.02 -27.08 -12.28
CA ASP A 310 -9.40 -26.83 -13.68
C ASP A 310 -9.69 -25.35 -13.95
N ILE A 311 -10.29 -24.65 -13.00
CA ILE A 311 -10.60 -23.22 -13.09
C ILE A 311 -9.30 -22.41 -12.95
N ILE A 312 -8.45 -22.78 -12.00
CA ILE A 312 -7.14 -22.15 -11.78
C ILE A 312 -6.27 -22.26 -13.03
N ILE A 313 -6.20 -23.43 -13.65
CA ILE A 313 -5.46 -23.63 -14.91
C ILE A 313 -6.01 -22.74 -16.03
N LYS A 314 -7.34 -22.61 -16.14
CA LYS A 314 -7.95 -21.69 -17.12
C LYS A 314 -7.55 -20.23 -16.86
N LEU A 315 -7.61 -19.78 -15.61
CA LEU A 315 -7.20 -18.42 -15.23
C LEU A 315 -5.72 -18.17 -15.50
N ILE A 316 -4.86 -19.14 -15.18
CA ILE A 316 -3.42 -19.06 -15.48
C ILE A 316 -3.18 -18.89 -16.97
N ASN A 317 -3.89 -19.63 -17.82
CA ASN A 317 -3.75 -19.49 -19.28
C ASN A 317 -4.21 -18.10 -19.76
N ILE A 318 -5.27 -17.55 -19.16
CA ILE A 318 -5.72 -16.17 -19.45
C ILE A 318 -4.64 -15.18 -19.08
N TRP A 319 -4.12 -15.22 -17.85
CA TRP A 319 -3.08 -14.30 -17.39
C TRP A 319 -1.81 -14.45 -18.22
N LYS A 320 -1.32 -15.67 -18.42
CA LYS A 320 -0.12 -15.99 -19.23
C LYS A 320 -0.22 -15.50 -20.68
N SER A 321 -1.43 -15.40 -21.24
CA SER A 321 -1.63 -14.90 -22.60
C SER A 321 -1.40 -13.38 -22.75
N HIS A 322 -1.26 -12.65 -21.64
CA HIS A 322 -1.08 -11.19 -21.67
C HIS A 322 0.27 -10.79 -22.29
N PRO A 323 0.33 -9.80 -23.20
CA PRO A 323 1.56 -9.39 -23.91
C PRO A 323 2.73 -9.08 -22.97
N THR A 324 2.48 -8.35 -21.88
CA THR A 324 3.46 -8.04 -20.83
C THR A 324 4.11 -9.30 -20.24
N ILE A 325 3.33 -10.36 -19.99
CA ILE A 325 3.87 -11.60 -19.43
C ILE A 325 4.66 -12.37 -20.49
N GLN A 326 4.17 -12.40 -21.73
CA GLN A 326 4.91 -13.04 -22.83
C GLN A 326 6.28 -12.38 -23.06
N LEU A 327 6.33 -11.05 -23.01
CA LEU A 327 7.59 -10.28 -23.09
C LEU A 327 8.52 -10.62 -21.91
N HIS A 328 7.98 -10.65 -20.69
CA HIS A 328 8.75 -11.03 -19.50
C HIS A 328 9.33 -12.45 -19.61
N LEU A 329 8.51 -13.44 -19.99
CA LEU A 329 8.93 -14.84 -20.15
C LEU A 329 9.94 -15.01 -21.28
N SER A 330 9.93 -14.14 -22.30
CA SER A 330 10.93 -14.13 -23.38
C SER A 330 12.28 -13.54 -22.97
N GLY A 331 12.41 -13.00 -21.75
CA GLY A 331 13.64 -12.39 -21.24
C GLY A 331 13.86 -10.95 -21.73
N ALA A 332 12.86 -10.30 -22.33
CA ALA A 332 12.96 -8.91 -22.79
C ALA A 332 13.05 -7.96 -21.57
N SER A 333 14.27 -7.52 -21.25
CA SER A 333 14.63 -6.89 -19.96
C SER A 333 14.22 -5.42 -19.78
N THR A 334 13.30 -4.90 -20.60
CA THR A 334 12.94 -3.47 -20.59
C THR A 334 11.77 -3.13 -19.66
N MET A 335 11.25 -4.08 -18.88
CA MET A 335 10.07 -3.87 -18.03
C MET A 335 10.43 -3.77 -16.55
N THR A 336 10.01 -2.69 -15.90
CA THR A 336 10.13 -2.49 -14.46
C THR A 336 9.07 -3.34 -13.75
N ILE A 337 9.50 -4.42 -13.09
CA ILE A 337 8.58 -5.34 -12.40
C ILE A 337 8.65 -5.12 -10.90
N ILE A 338 7.49 -4.93 -10.28
CA ILE A 338 7.37 -4.84 -8.82
C ILE A 338 7.54 -6.25 -8.24
N ARG A 339 8.65 -6.48 -7.52
CA ARG A 339 8.95 -7.78 -6.94
C ARG A 339 8.17 -8.02 -5.65
N GLU A 340 7.72 -9.26 -5.46
CA GLU A 340 7.14 -9.75 -4.21
C GLU A 340 8.20 -10.52 -3.39
N PRO A 341 8.18 -10.43 -2.05
CA PRO A 341 7.35 -9.53 -1.25
C PRO A 341 7.78 -8.07 -1.44
N LEU A 342 6.82 -7.14 -1.34
CA LEU A 342 7.14 -5.71 -1.26
C LEU A 342 8.15 -5.46 -0.13
N LYS A 343 9.33 -4.94 -0.51
CA LYS A 343 10.38 -4.56 0.42
C LYS A 343 9.93 -3.30 1.17
N VAL A 344 10.16 -3.29 2.47
CA VAL A 344 9.95 -2.08 3.28
C VAL A 344 10.91 -1.01 2.79
N ASN A 345 10.39 0.16 2.44
CA ASN A 345 11.22 1.29 2.06
C ASN A 345 12.08 1.74 3.24
N LYS A 346 13.33 2.10 2.96
CA LYS A 346 14.28 2.62 3.95
C LYS A 346 14.88 3.93 3.46
N LEU A 347 15.25 4.78 4.39
CA LEU A 347 16.10 5.93 4.09
C LEU A 347 17.49 5.47 3.60
N VAL A 348 18.18 6.32 2.86
CA VAL A 348 19.49 6.03 2.28
C VAL A 348 20.54 5.72 3.35
N GLU A 349 21.44 4.80 3.08
CA GLU A 349 22.53 4.53 4.01
C GLU A 349 23.46 5.75 4.11
N LEU A 350 23.74 6.17 5.34
CA LEU A 350 24.61 7.30 5.64
C LEU A 350 25.99 6.80 6.10
N PRO A 351 27.08 7.50 5.76
CA PRO A 351 28.42 7.20 6.27
C PRO A 351 28.48 7.21 7.80
N GLU A 352 29.36 6.38 8.37
CA GLU A 352 29.59 6.35 9.82
C GLU A 352 30.24 7.66 10.30
N ASP A 353 31.29 8.11 9.61
CA ASP A 353 32.02 9.33 9.94
C ASP A 353 31.49 10.53 9.15
N TYR A 354 31.10 11.60 9.86
CA TYR A 354 30.52 12.79 9.23
C TYR A 354 31.47 13.49 8.24
N SER A 355 32.77 13.34 8.42
CA SER A 355 33.79 13.89 7.53
C SER A 355 33.65 13.37 6.09
N GLU A 356 33.12 12.16 5.88
CA GLU A 356 32.86 11.63 4.55
C GLU A 356 31.76 12.41 3.81
N LEU A 357 30.71 12.84 4.53
CA LEU A 357 29.68 13.72 3.98
C LEU A 357 30.25 15.08 3.60
N ILE A 358 31.16 15.64 4.42
CA ILE A 358 31.85 16.90 4.11
C ILE A 358 32.71 16.77 2.84
N ASN A 359 33.40 15.65 2.68
CA ASN A 359 34.17 15.37 1.47
C ASN A 359 33.26 15.23 0.25
N MET A 360 32.11 14.55 0.38
CA MET A 360 31.13 14.39 -0.69
C MET A 360 30.60 15.73 -1.21
N ILE A 361 30.33 16.70 -0.31
CA ILE A 361 29.85 18.03 -0.73
C ILE A 361 30.96 18.94 -1.27
N SER A 362 32.23 18.68 -0.96
CA SER A 362 33.34 19.48 -1.50
C SER A 362 33.43 19.39 -3.04
N SER A 363 32.99 18.25 -3.59
CA SER A 363 32.86 18.03 -5.03
C SER A 363 31.53 18.49 -5.63
N PHE A 364 30.56 18.91 -4.81
CA PHE A 364 29.24 19.29 -5.30
C PHE A 364 29.24 20.71 -5.86
N THR A 365 29.08 20.83 -7.17
CA THR A 365 28.81 22.10 -7.86
C THR A 365 27.34 22.18 -8.23
N CYS A 366 26.68 23.30 -7.89
CA CYS A 366 25.28 23.49 -8.22
C CYS A 366 25.10 23.51 -9.76
N PRO A 367 24.15 22.75 -10.32
CA PRO A 367 23.99 22.60 -11.77
C PRO A 367 23.59 23.91 -12.47
N ASN A 368 22.95 24.83 -11.75
CA ASN A 368 22.44 26.08 -12.30
C ASN A 368 23.32 27.31 -11.98
N SER A 369 24.37 27.19 -11.15
CA SER A 369 25.32 28.28 -10.90
C SER A 369 26.68 27.99 -11.54
N VAL A 370 26.99 28.77 -12.58
CA VAL A 370 28.25 28.62 -13.36
C VAL A 370 29.49 29.06 -12.57
N ARG A 371 29.33 29.79 -11.45
CA ARG A 371 30.47 30.45 -10.74
C ARG A 371 30.34 30.59 -9.21
N GLU A 372 29.26 30.13 -8.58
CA GLU A 372 29.12 30.20 -7.12
C GLU A 372 29.00 28.79 -6.54
N ASP A 373 29.82 28.49 -5.53
CA ASP A 373 29.67 27.31 -4.68
C ASP A 373 28.24 27.26 -4.13
N SER A 374 27.63 26.08 -4.13
CA SER A 374 26.35 25.89 -3.45
C SER A 374 26.50 26.31 -1.99
N LYS A 375 25.75 27.34 -1.58
CA LYS A 375 25.87 27.89 -0.21
C LYS A 375 25.43 26.88 0.84
N THR A 376 24.46 26.03 0.51
CA THR A 376 23.89 25.04 1.42
C THR A 376 23.55 23.73 0.67
N PRO A 377 24.52 22.80 0.53
CA PRO A 377 24.30 21.49 -0.05
C PRO A 377 23.47 20.61 0.90
N THR A 378 22.43 20.00 0.36
CA THR A 378 21.38 19.32 1.12
C THR A 378 21.10 17.95 0.50
N LEU A 379 21.25 16.88 1.28
CA LEU A 379 21.02 15.50 0.86
C LEU A 379 19.57 15.10 1.11
N CYS A 380 18.87 14.58 0.10
CA CYS A 380 17.57 13.92 0.29
C CYS A 380 17.78 12.54 0.93
N LEU A 381 17.24 12.33 2.14
CA LEU A 381 17.39 11.06 2.83
C LEU A 381 16.49 9.95 2.26
N VAL A 382 15.55 10.28 1.38
CA VAL A 382 14.64 9.30 0.75
C VAL A 382 15.29 8.67 -0.49
N CYS A 383 15.92 9.47 -1.35
CA CYS A 383 16.47 9.00 -2.63
C CYS A 383 17.98 9.18 -2.79
N GLY A 384 18.64 9.93 -1.91
CA GLY A 384 20.09 10.17 -1.95
C GLY A 384 20.52 11.30 -2.89
N GLU A 385 19.58 12.02 -3.51
CA GLU A 385 19.92 13.13 -4.40
C GLU A 385 20.48 14.34 -3.62
N MET A 386 21.59 14.89 -4.11
CA MET A 386 22.20 16.11 -3.60
C MET A 386 21.57 17.35 -4.24
N LEU A 387 21.02 18.23 -3.40
CA LEU A 387 20.26 19.40 -3.81
C LEU A 387 20.92 20.70 -3.31
N CYS A 388 20.75 21.77 -4.07
CA CYS A 388 21.14 23.11 -3.64
C CYS A 388 19.95 23.77 -2.93
N SER A 389 19.97 23.81 -1.60
CA SER A 389 18.92 24.51 -0.84
C SER A 389 19.21 26.01 -0.75
N GLN A 390 18.19 26.79 -0.37
CA GLN A 390 18.35 28.14 0.22
C GLN A 390 19.08 29.17 -0.69
N SER A 391 19.11 28.90 -1.99
CA SER A 391 19.79 29.71 -3.03
C SER A 391 18.82 29.98 -4.19
N TYR A 392 18.78 31.22 -4.68
CA TYR A 392 17.92 31.61 -5.80
C TYR A 392 18.33 30.98 -7.15
N CYS A 393 19.47 30.26 -7.21
CA CYS A 393 19.96 29.64 -8.43
C CYS A 393 19.15 28.42 -8.88
N CYS A 394 18.53 27.68 -7.97
CA CYS A 394 17.77 26.47 -8.28
C CYS A 394 16.30 26.63 -7.91
N GLN A 395 15.64 27.57 -8.59
CA GLN A 395 14.20 27.72 -8.49
C GLN A 395 13.49 27.10 -9.68
N PHE A 396 12.37 26.45 -9.40
CA PHE A 396 11.53 25.78 -10.38
C PHE A 396 10.10 26.27 -10.22
N GLU A 397 9.36 26.27 -11.32
CA GLU A 397 7.93 26.59 -11.31
C GLU A 397 7.13 25.37 -10.85
N LEU A 398 6.28 25.57 -9.85
CA LEU A 398 5.34 24.58 -9.32
C LEU A 398 4.03 25.27 -8.96
N ASN A 399 2.92 24.89 -9.61
CA ASN A 399 1.59 25.48 -9.41
C ASN A 399 1.60 27.02 -9.51
N ASP A 400 2.14 27.56 -10.62
CA ASP A 400 2.27 29.00 -10.90
C ASP A 400 3.10 29.80 -9.87
N ALA A 401 3.91 29.11 -9.06
CA ALA A 401 4.78 29.72 -8.07
C ALA A 401 6.23 29.22 -8.20
N MET A 402 7.19 30.13 -8.04
CA MET A 402 8.62 29.77 -7.97
C MET A 402 8.95 29.18 -6.61
N VAL A 403 9.44 27.94 -6.61
CA VAL A 403 9.83 27.18 -5.41
C VAL A 403 11.30 26.78 -5.48
N GLY A 404 11.95 26.61 -4.33
CA GLY A 404 13.33 26.12 -4.23
C GLY A 404 13.48 24.65 -4.61
N ALA A 405 14.73 24.20 -4.74
CA ALA A 405 15.06 22.85 -5.18
C ALA A 405 14.53 21.76 -4.23
N CYS A 406 14.64 21.94 -2.91
CA CYS A 406 14.14 20.95 -1.95
C CYS A 406 12.61 20.90 -1.95
N THR A 407 11.94 22.04 -2.12
CA THR A 407 10.47 22.08 -2.23
C THR A 407 9.98 21.41 -3.51
N TYR A 408 10.64 21.68 -4.64
CA TYR A 408 10.35 21.03 -5.92
C TYR A 408 10.63 19.52 -5.88
N HIS A 409 11.75 19.11 -5.28
CA HIS A 409 12.09 17.71 -5.14
C HIS A 409 11.10 16.97 -4.21
N ALA A 410 10.65 17.62 -3.13
CA ALA A 410 9.66 17.04 -2.21
C ALA A 410 8.33 16.69 -2.91
N SER A 411 7.89 17.50 -3.89
CA SER A 411 6.66 17.20 -4.64
C SER A 411 6.80 15.96 -5.53
N LYS A 412 8.00 15.68 -6.05
CA LYS A 412 8.28 14.50 -6.90
C LYS A 412 8.67 13.25 -6.12
N CYS A 413 9.55 13.38 -5.12
CA CYS A 413 10.15 12.24 -4.43
C CYS A 413 9.31 11.75 -3.24
N GLY A 414 8.72 12.67 -2.46
CA GLY A 414 8.00 12.34 -1.23
C GLY A 414 6.54 12.75 -1.22
N ALA A 415 5.92 12.89 -2.40
CA ALA A 415 4.51 13.28 -2.57
C ALA A 415 4.11 14.54 -1.77
N GLY A 416 5.01 15.53 -1.72
CA GLY A 416 4.81 16.79 -1.00
C GLY A 416 5.35 16.81 0.43
N VAL A 417 6.09 15.78 0.85
CA VAL A 417 6.90 15.79 2.08
C VAL A 417 8.36 15.59 1.71
N GLY A 418 9.25 16.32 2.38
CA GLY A 418 10.68 16.20 2.20
C GLY A 418 11.40 15.94 3.52
N LEU A 419 12.37 15.05 3.49
CA LEU A 419 13.26 14.75 4.60
C LEU A 419 14.71 14.89 4.12
N TYR A 420 15.40 15.89 4.65
CA TYR A 420 16.70 16.28 4.16
C TYR A 420 17.75 16.40 5.26
N LEU A 421 19.00 16.12 4.94
CA LEU A 421 20.17 16.44 5.78
C LEU A 421 20.93 17.60 5.16
N ARG A 422 21.00 18.72 5.88
CA ARG A 422 21.84 19.87 5.54
C ARG A 422 23.26 19.61 6.04
N ILE A 423 24.21 19.44 5.12
CA ILE A 423 25.54 18.92 5.47
C ILE A 423 26.46 20.00 6.06
N ARG A 424 26.33 21.27 5.65
CA ARG A 424 27.15 22.35 6.26
C ARG A 424 26.64 22.77 7.63
N GLU A 425 25.33 22.68 7.82
CA GLU A 425 24.68 23.08 9.06
C GLU A 425 24.48 21.92 10.05
N CYS A 426 24.80 20.68 9.66
CA CYS A 426 24.59 19.49 10.48
C CYS A 426 23.18 19.46 11.10
N GLU A 427 22.17 19.52 10.25
CA GLU A 427 20.78 19.70 10.68
C GLU A 427 19.83 18.95 9.75
N ILE A 428 18.76 18.40 10.33
CA ILE A 428 17.70 17.76 9.56
C ILE A 428 16.63 18.80 9.22
N LEU A 429 16.21 18.83 7.96
CA LEU A 429 15.17 19.68 7.44
C LEU A 429 13.96 18.83 7.06
N PHE A 430 12.83 19.07 7.74
CA PHE A 430 11.52 18.56 7.34
C PHE A 430 10.80 19.63 6.51
N LEU A 431 10.34 19.25 5.32
CA LEU A 431 9.53 20.10 4.45
C LEU A 431 8.16 19.47 4.19
N ARG A 432 7.16 20.34 4.08
CA ARG A 432 5.79 20.00 3.68
C ARG A 432 5.34 21.00 2.62
N ILE A 433 4.61 20.49 1.63
CA ILE A 433 3.90 21.32 0.64
C ILE A 433 2.98 22.32 1.37
N SER A 434 2.78 23.50 0.78
CA SER A 434 2.20 24.71 1.41
C SER A 434 3.15 25.53 2.30
N ASN A 435 4.45 25.54 1.97
CA ASN A 435 5.46 26.42 2.58
C ASN A 435 5.61 26.29 4.10
N ARG A 436 5.58 25.06 4.60
CA ARG A 436 5.79 24.77 6.02
C ARG A 436 6.94 23.78 6.19
N GLY A 437 7.71 23.96 7.24
CA GLY A 437 8.80 23.07 7.57
C GLY A 437 9.23 23.25 9.01
N SER A 438 10.18 22.41 9.42
CA SER A 438 10.80 22.50 10.72
C SER A 438 12.20 21.92 10.65
N PHE A 439 13.08 22.40 11.52
CA PHE A 439 14.41 21.86 11.70
C PHE A 439 14.46 20.88 12.87
N ALA A 440 15.32 19.88 12.79
CA ALA A 440 15.54 18.88 13.82
C ALA A 440 17.04 18.55 13.95
N CYS A 441 17.41 17.99 15.11
CA CYS A 441 18.77 17.54 15.37
C CYS A 441 19.22 16.46 14.37
N PRO A 442 20.50 16.46 13.96
CA PRO A 442 21.06 15.42 13.10
C PRO A 442 21.17 14.07 13.83
N PRO A 443 21.19 12.95 13.09
CA PRO A 443 21.48 11.63 13.65
C PRO A 443 22.97 11.43 13.90
N TYR A 444 23.75 12.49 14.13
CA TYR A 444 25.19 12.45 14.33
C TYR A 444 25.58 13.04 15.68
N LEU A 445 26.44 12.35 16.42
CA LEU A 445 26.85 12.72 17.77
C LEU A 445 28.36 12.66 17.94
N ASP A 446 28.88 13.50 18.82
CA ASP A 446 30.27 13.42 19.28
C ASP A 446 30.44 12.32 20.35
N GLU A 447 31.67 12.16 20.86
CA GLU A 447 32.01 11.19 21.90
C GLU A 447 31.24 11.40 23.22
N TYR A 448 30.69 12.61 23.44
CA TYR A 448 29.90 12.96 24.61
C TYR A 448 28.39 12.79 24.39
N GLY A 449 27.97 12.36 23.19
CA GLY A 449 26.56 12.20 22.83
C GLY A 449 25.86 13.51 22.43
N GLU A 450 26.61 14.58 22.17
CA GLU A 450 26.08 15.88 21.80
C GLU A 450 26.09 16.07 20.27
N THR A 451 25.14 16.85 19.76
CA THR A 451 25.10 17.26 18.34
C THR A 451 25.86 18.57 18.15
N ASP A 452 26.55 18.75 17.01
CA ASP A 452 27.25 20.01 16.67
C ASP A 452 26.57 20.73 15.49
N GLN A 453 25.41 21.35 15.76
CA GLN A 453 24.68 22.13 14.74
C GLN A 453 25.51 23.34 14.28
N GLY A 454 25.70 23.44 12.97
CA GLY A 454 26.58 24.42 12.35
C GLY A 454 28.07 24.09 12.45
N LEU A 455 28.44 22.89 12.93
CA LEU A 455 29.81 22.39 13.00
C LEU A 455 30.78 23.38 13.67
N ARG A 456 30.33 24.07 14.72
CA ARG A 456 31.07 25.17 15.34
C ARG A 456 32.15 24.67 16.28
N ARG A 457 31.95 23.50 16.89
CA ARG A 457 32.92 22.89 17.81
C ARG A 457 34.02 22.18 17.03
N GLY A 458 33.70 21.62 15.88
CA GLY A 458 34.64 20.88 15.03
C GLY A 458 35.03 19.52 15.62
N ASN A 459 34.22 19.00 16.55
CA ASN A 459 34.40 17.66 17.09
C ASN A 459 34.12 16.61 16.00
N PRO A 460 34.84 15.47 16.01
CA PRO A 460 34.45 14.32 15.20
C PRO A 460 33.03 13.88 15.55
N LEU A 461 32.19 13.71 14.52
CA LEU A 461 30.80 13.29 14.66
C LEU A 461 30.61 11.92 14.00
N ARG A 462 29.90 11.03 14.69
CA ARG A 462 29.56 9.69 14.21
C ARG A 462 28.07 9.45 14.14
N LEU A 463 27.65 8.62 13.19
CA LEU A 463 26.26 8.24 12.99
C LEU A 463 25.74 7.47 14.20
N CYS A 464 24.67 7.97 14.81
CA CYS A 464 23.91 7.26 15.82
C CYS A 464 22.80 6.46 15.13
N TYR A 465 23.02 5.16 14.98
CA TYR A 465 22.07 4.24 14.34
C TYR A 465 20.68 4.26 14.99
N ASP A 466 20.60 4.42 16.31
CA ASP A 466 19.30 4.48 17.01
C ASP A 466 18.51 5.74 16.63
N LYS A 467 19.16 6.91 16.57
CA LYS A 467 18.53 8.16 16.11
C LYS A 467 18.13 8.06 14.64
N TYR A 468 18.98 7.44 13.82
CA TYR A 468 18.67 7.25 12.41
C TYR A 468 17.51 6.27 12.18
N ARG A 469 17.45 5.19 12.96
CA ARG A 469 16.33 4.24 12.96
C ARG A 469 15.02 4.91 13.39
N GLN A 470 15.04 5.76 14.42
CA GLN A 470 13.87 6.55 14.82
C GLN A 470 13.42 7.51 13.71
N LEU A 471 14.38 8.14 13.01
CA LEU A 471 14.09 8.99 11.87
C LEU A 471 13.44 8.21 10.72
N ASN A 472 13.97 7.02 10.41
CA ASN A 472 13.38 6.09 9.43
C ASN A 472 11.95 5.70 9.81
N GLN A 473 11.72 5.31 11.07
CA GLN A 473 10.40 4.93 11.57
C GLN A 473 9.39 6.09 11.53
N MET A 474 9.83 7.31 11.85
CA MET A 474 8.99 8.51 11.77
C MET A 474 8.61 8.83 10.32
N TRP A 475 9.54 8.67 9.37
CA TRP A 475 9.25 8.83 7.95
C TRP A 475 8.31 7.74 7.43
N LEU A 476 8.64 6.46 7.69
CA LEU A 476 7.85 5.30 7.27
C LEU A 476 6.43 5.31 7.84
N GLY A 477 6.27 5.78 9.07
CA GLY A 477 4.97 5.96 9.74
C GLY A 477 4.24 7.27 9.42
N HIS A 478 4.69 8.04 8.42
CA HIS A 478 4.11 9.33 8.03
C HIS A 478 4.05 10.40 9.16
N GLY A 479 4.88 10.26 10.19
CA GLY A 479 4.91 11.13 11.37
C GLY A 479 5.52 12.51 11.14
N LEU A 480 6.18 12.74 10.00
CA LEU A 480 6.80 14.03 9.67
C LEU A 480 5.80 15.20 9.69
N TYR A 481 4.57 15.00 9.22
CA TYR A 481 3.52 16.01 9.24
C TYR A 481 3.18 16.48 10.67
N GLU A 482 3.13 15.54 11.59
CA GLU A 482 2.82 15.80 12.99
C GLU A 482 4.00 16.50 13.68
N SER A 483 5.22 16.05 13.40
CA SER A 483 6.44 16.70 13.90
C SER A 483 6.53 18.17 13.45
N ILE A 484 6.26 18.46 12.17
CA ILE A 484 6.27 19.83 11.64
C ILE A 484 5.19 20.67 12.32
N SER A 485 3.97 20.14 12.45
CA SER A 485 2.85 20.88 13.09
C SER A 485 3.16 21.23 14.54
N ARG A 486 3.67 20.27 15.33
CA ARG A 486 4.08 20.51 16.72
C ARG A 486 5.21 21.53 16.83
N ALA A 487 6.19 21.46 15.93
CA ALA A 487 7.30 22.42 15.90
C ALA A 487 6.80 23.85 15.67
N ILE A 488 5.87 24.03 14.71
CA ILE A 488 5.25 25.33 14.41
C ILE A 488 4.48 25.87 15.63
N GLU A 489 3.68 25.02 16.29
CA GLU A 489 2.93 25.40 17.49
C GLU A 489 3.84 25.78 18.67
N SER A 490 4.98 25.09 18.81
CA SER A 490 5.96 25.37 19.86
C SER A 490 6.81 26.63 19.59
N SER A 491 6.93 27.04 18.32
CA SER A 491 7.74 28.18 17.94
C SER A 491 7.02 29.50 18.23
N SER A 492 7.51 30.24 19.23
CA SER A 492 6.96 31.53 19.66
C SER A 492 7.60 32.75 18.96
N SER A 493 8.53 32.53 18.01
CA SER A 493 9.35 33.57 17.39
C SER A 493 9.01 33.79 15.90
N PRO A 494 8.88 35.04 15.42
CA PRO A 494 8.39 35.38 14.08
C PRO A 494 9.50 35.38 13.01
N MET A 495 10.60 34.63 13.20
CA MET A 495 11.58 34.43 12.14
C MET A 495 10.98 33.48 11.10
N SER A 496 10.25 34.07 10.14
CA SER A 496 9.67 33.38 8.99
C SER A 496 10.79 32.88 8.08
N THR A 497 11.31 31.70 8.39
CA THR A 497 12.07 30.91 7.41
C THR A 497 11.23 30.81 6.16
N ARG A 498 11.75 31.28 5.02
CA ARG A 498 11.04 31.22 3.74
C ARG A 498 11.10 29.80 3.18
N TRP A 499 10.32 28.90 3.76
CA TRP A 499 10.26 27.47 3.40
C TRP A 499 10.06 27.24 1.89
N GLN A 500 9.33 28.14 1.22
CA GLN A 500 9.09 28.10 -0.23
C GLN A 500 10.36 28.10 -1.08
N HIS A 501 11.40 28.82 -0.64
CA HIS A 501 12.62 29.01 -1.41
C HIS A 501 13.73 28.03 -1.02
N LEU A 502 13.40 27.02 -0.20
CA LEU A 502 14.32 25.97 0.22
C LEU A 502 14.44 24.85 -0.79
#